data_AF-A0A350ZXG2-F1
#
_entry.id   AF-A0A350ZXG2-F1
#
_cell.length_a   1.000
_cell.length_b   1.000
_cell.length_c   1.000
_cell.angle_alpha   90.00
_cell.angle_beta   90.00
_cell.angle_gamma   90.00
#
_symmetry.space_group_name_H-M   'P 1'
#
loop_
_entity.id
_entity.type
_entity.pdbx_description
1 polymer ?
#
loop_
_entity_poly.entity_id
_entity_poly.type
_entity_poly.pdbx_seq_one_letter_code
_entity_poly.pdbx_strand_id
1 'polypeptide(L)'
;DTRGMIRQHQFDKVEMVQIVEPGKSDEALEQMVGHAEAILKKLELPYRVITLCTGDMGFSAARTYDLEVWLPAQNTYREISSCSNCEAFQARRMQARFKNAQGKNELVHTLNGSGLAVGRTLVAVLENHQQADGSILIPAALRPYMGGVERIEAPL
;
A
#
# COMPACT_ATOMS: atom_id res chain seq x y z
N ASP A 1 15.71 -8.74 7.72
CA ASP A 1 14.78 -9.41 6.77
C ASP A 1 15.41 -10.60 6.05
N THR A 2 16.25 -11.41 6.69
CA THR A 2 16.86 -12.61 6.06
C THR A 2 15.99 -13.86 6.18
N ARG A 3 14.98 -13.83 7.05
CA ARG A 3 14.03 -14.92 7.29
C ARG A 3 12.60 -14.41 7.06
N GLY A 4 11.74 -15.24 6.48
CA GLY A 4 10.33 -14.92 6.21
C GLY A 4 10.11 -14.13 4.91
N MET A 5 8.91 -13.58 4.71
CA MET A 5 8.46 -13.02 3.42
C MET A 5 8.55 -11.49 3.32
N ILE A 6 9.26 -10.81 4.22
CA ILE A 6 9.32 -9.34 4.25
C ILE A 6 10.14 -8.76 3.08
N ARG A 7 11.23 -9.42 2.70
CA ARG A 7 12.13 -9.00 1.61
C ARG A 7 12.47 -10.20 0.75
N GLN A 8 11.94 -10.22 -0.47
CA GLN A 8 12.08 -11.31 -1.43
C GLN A 8 12.49 -10.76 -2.79
N HIS A 9 13.14 -11.59 -3.61
CA HIS A 9 13.46 -11.23 -5.00
C HIS A 9 12.19 -11.13 -5.87
N GLN A 10 11.16 -11.90 -5.53
CA GLN A 10 9.86 -11.87 -6.17
C GLN A 10 8.78 -11.73 -5.09
N PHE A 11 7.83 -10.82 -5.31
CA PHE A 11 6.67 -10.65 -4.46
C PHE A 11 5.52 -10.07 -5.29
N ASP A 12 4.29 -10.36 -4.86
CA ASP A 12 3.09 -9.82 -5.50
C ASP A 12 2.66 -8.51 -4.86
N LYS A 13 2.11 -7.62 -5.69
CA LYS A 13 1.59 -6.32 -5.28
C LYS A 13 0.36 -5.97 -6.11
N VAL A 14 -0.68 -5.48 -5.43
CA VAL A 14 -1.78 -4.77 -6.11
C VAL A 14 -1.43 -3.28 -6.12
N GLU A 15 -1.21 -2.73 -7.31
CA GLU A 15 -0.76 -1.35 -7.48
C GLU A 15 -1.91 -0.41 -7.84
N MET A 16 -1.94 0.76 -7.23
CA MET A 16 -2.76 1.90 -7.64
C MET A 16 -1.90 2.89 -8.41
N VAL A 17 -2.41 3.37 -9.54
CA VAL A 17 -1.81 4.46 -10.30
C VAL A 17 -2.92 5.46 -10.61
N GLN A 18 -2.66 6.75 -10.37
CA GLN A 18 -3.56 7.82 -10.81
C GLN A 18 -2.82 8.79 -11.72
N ILE A 19 -3.53 9.25 -12.75
CA ILE A 19 -3.09 10.28 -13.68
C ILE A 19 -4.12 11.41 -13.59
N VAL A 20 -3.70 12.55 -13.08
CA VAL A 20 -4.63 13.63 -12.71
C VAL A 20 -4.15 14.98 -13.24
N GLU A 21 -5.08 15.93 -13.30
CA GLU A 21 -4.74 17.34 -13.52
C GLU A 21 -3.88 17.86 -12.35
N PRO A 22 -2.90 18.76 -12.59
CA PRO A 22 -2.00 19.26 -11.55
C PRO A 22 -2.71 19.79 -10.30
N GLY A 23 -3.82 20.52 -10.46
CA GLY A 23 -4.59 21.09 -9.35
C GLY A 23 -5.31 20.07 -8.45
N LYS A 24 -5.31 18.78 -8.82
CA LYS A 24 -5.99 17.71 -8.07
C LYS A 24 -5.02 16.71 -7.43
N SER A 25 -3.69 16.86 -7.63
CA SER A 25 -2.75 15.82 -7.22
C SER A 25 -2.65 15.62 -5.72
N ASP A 26 -2.77 16.68 -4.93
CA ASP A 26 -2.69 16.55 -3.47
C ASP A 26 -3.94 15.86 -2.90
N GLU A 27 -5.13 16.21 -3.39
CA GLU A 27 -6.38 15.52 -3.04
C GLU A 27 -6.32 14.03 -3.46
N ALA A 28 -5.81 13.77 -4.66
CA ALA A 28 -5.62 12.40 -5.17
C ALA A 28 -4.67 11.58 -4.29
N LEU A 29 -3.64 12.19 -3.71
CA LEU A 29 -2.72 11.51 -2.80
C LEU A 29 -3.44 11.10 -1.51
N GLU A 30 -4.18 12.02 -0.87
CA GLU A 30 -4.92 11.73 0.36
C GLU A 30 -5.98 10.65 0.12
N GLN A 31 -6.67 10.70 -1.03
CA GLN A 31 -7.62 9.66 -1.43
C GLN A 31 -6.92 8.30 -1.61
N MET A 32 -5.76 8.27 -2.27
CA MET A 32 -4.98 7.05 -2.50
C MET A 32 -4.49 6.42 -1.21
N VAL A 33 -4.03 7.23 -0.24
CA VAL A 33 -3.70 6.76 1.12
C VAL A 33 -4.94 6.13 1.76
N GLY A 34 -6.08 6.81 1.71
CA GLY A 34 -7.35 6.30 2.23
C GLY A 34 -7.78 4.96 1.60
N HIS A 35 -7.53 4.76 0.30
CA HIS A 35 -7.79 3.47 -0.36
C HIS A 35 -6.90 2.34 0.18
N ALA A 36 -5.60 2.60 0.40
CA ALA A 36 -4.69 1.62 0.99
C ALA A 36 -5.08 1.32 2.46
N GLU A 37 -5.41 2.35 3.25
CA GLU A 37 -5.88 2.21 4.63
C GLU A 37 -7.18 1.40 4.71
N ALA A 38 -8.09 1.56 3.75
CA ALA A 38 -9.35 0.83 3.73
C ALA A 38 -9.13 -0.69 3.64
N ILE A 39 -8.08 -1.16 2.96
CA ILE A 39 -7.71 -2.58 2.93
C ILE A 39 -7.23 -3.03 4.29
N LEU A 40 -6.32 -2.30 4.94
CA LEU A 40 -5.83 -2.63 6.30
C LEU A 40 -6.97 -2.68 7.33
N LYS A 41 -7.88 -1.70 7.29
CA LYS A 41 -9.07 -1.66 8.16
C LYS A 41 -9.98 -2.89 7.96
N LYS A 42 -10.25 -3.27 6.71
CA LYS A 42 -11.07 -4.46 6.39
C LYS A 42 -10.41 -5.77 6.79
N LEU A 43 -9.07 -5.82 6.80
CA LEU A 43 -8.29 -6.97 7.26
C LEU A 43 -8.04 -6.95 8.77
N GLU A 44 -8.55 -5.93 9.47
CA GLU A 44 -8.41 -5.77 10.92
C GLU A 44 -6.93 -5.73 11.36
N LEU A 45 -6.08 -5.10 10.56
CA LEU A 45 -4.64 -4.98 10.82
C LEU A 45 -4.33 -3.62 11.45
N PRO A 46 -3.73 -3.57 12.66
CA PRO A 46 -3.28 -2.31 13.24
C PRO A 46 -2.14 -1.70 12.40
N TYR A 47 -2.21 -0.41 12.15
CA TYR A 47 -1.22 0.30 11.34
C TYR A 47 -1.06 1.75 11.78
N ARG A 48 -0.01 2.40 11.28
CA ARG A 48 0.20 3.85 11.36
C ARG A 48 0.54 4.41 9.98
N VAL A 49 0.27 5.70 9.79
CA VAL A 49 0.65 6.44 8.58
C VAL A 49 1.76 7.41 8.94
N ILE A 50 2.83 7.43 8.15
CA ILE A 50 4.00 8.28 8.35
C ILE A 50 4.23 9.10 7.08
N THR A 51 4.42 10.41 7.21
CA THR A 51 4.97 11.24 6.14
C THR A 51 6.49 11.07 6.12
N LEU A 52 7.07 10.69 4.98
CA LEU A 52 8.52 10.54 4.89
C LEU A 52 9.23 11.89 4.95
N CYS A 53 10.40 11.91 5.61
CA CYS A 53 11.26 13.08 5.62
C CYS A 53 12.04 13.19 4.30
N THR A 54 12.61 14.36 4.03
CA THR A 54 13.27 14.63 2.74
C THR A 54 14.41 13.67 2.39
N GLY A 55 15.12 13.15 3.39
CA GLY A 55 16.23 12.21 3.20
C GLY A 55 15.81 10.76 2.91
N ASP A 56 14.54 10.43 3.14
CA ASP A 56 14.01 9.06 3.01
C ASP A 56 13.00 8.92 1.85
N MET A 57 12.65 10.03 1.19
CA MET A 57 11.78 10.01 0.01
C MET A 57 12.45 9.35 -1.20
N GLY A 58 11.67 8.57 -1.94
CA GLY A 58 12.10 7.99 -3.21
C GLY A 58 12.39 9.04 -4.28
N PHE A 59 13.30 8.73 -5.20
CA PHE A 59 13.84 9.65 -6.21
C PHE A 59 12.79 10.42 -7.04
N SER A 60 11.65 9.80 -7.35
CA SER A 60 10.62 10.43 -8.18
C SER A 60 9.51 11.13 -7.41
N ALA A 61 9.49 11.03 -6.07
CA ALA A 61 8.41 11.55 -5.25
C ALA A 61 8.66 13.01 -4.84
N ALA A 62 7.61 13.83 -4.91
CA ALA A 62 7.57 15.14 -4.28
C ALA A 62 7.04 15.06 -2.83
N ARG A 63 6.16 14.09 -2.56
CA ARG A 63 5.67 13.74 -1.23
C ARG A 63 5.32 12.25 -1.18
N THR A 64 5.63 11.60 -0.07
CA THR A 64 5.32 10.19 0.18
C THR A 64 4.73 9.99 1.57
N TYR A 65 3.69 9.16 1.64
CA TYR A 65 3.19 8.57 2.87
C TYR A 65 3.45 7.07 2.86
N ASP A 66 4.05 6.57 3.94
CA ASP A 66 4.16 5.15 4.19
C ASP A 66 3.10 4.71 5.19
N LEU A 67 2.44 3.60 4.88
CA LEU A 67 1.61 2.87 5.83
C LEU A 67 2.46 1.74 6.37
N GLU A 68 2.55 1.68 7.68
CA GLU A 68 3.30 0.64 8.37
C GLU A 68 2.36 -0.20 9.23
N VAL A 69 2.39 -1.52 9.04
CA VAL A 69 1.54 -2.48 9.75
C VAL A 69 2.27 -3.03 10.98
N TRP A 70 1.53 -3.27 12.07
CA TRP A 70 2.07 -3.89 13.27
C TRP A 70 2.41 -5.37 13.03
N LEU A 71 3.63 -5.77 13.39
CA LEU A 71 4.07 -7.16 13.38
C LEU A 71 4.40 -7.62 14.81
N PRO A 72 3.51 -8.39 15.47
CA PRO A 72 3.70 -8.86 16.84
C PRO A 72 5.03 -9.56 17.09
N ALA A 73 5.49 -10.42 16.18
CA ALA A 73 6.74 -11.17 16.38
C ALA A 73 7.99 -10.28 16.35
N GLN A 74 7.89 -9.11 15.71
CA GLN A 74 8.97 -8.12 15.64
C GLN A 74 8.79 -6.96 16.64
N ASN A 75 7.65 -6.90 17.34
CA ASN A 75 7.29 -5.84 18.29
C ASN A 75 7.49 -4.43 17.69
N THR A 76 7.12 -4.24 16.43
CA THR A 76 7.28 -2.96 15.73
C THR A 76 6.32 -2.84 14.54
N TYR A 77 6.23 -1.64 13.99
CA TYR A 77 5.58 -1.36 12.72
C TYR A 77 6.56 -1.58 11.56
N ARG A 78 6.08 -2.15 10.45
CA ARG A 78 6.85 -2.36 9.21
C ARG A 78 6.06 -1.86 8.02
N GLU A 79 6.73 -1.15 7.11
CA GLU A 79 6.14 -0.66 5.86
C GLU A 79 5.38 -1.78 5.12
N ILE A 80 4.14 -1.50 4.71
CA ILE A 80 3.27 -2.39 3.92
C ILE A 80 2.73 -1.70 2.65
N SER A 81 2.76 -0.38 2.63
CA SER A 81 2.46 0.44 1.46
C SER A 81 3.26 1.72 1.48
N SER A 82 3.60 2.21 0.29
CA SER A 82 4.12 3.55 0.06
C SER A 82 3.27 4.21 -1.02
N CYS A 83 2.72 5.39 -0.72
CA CYS A 83 1.84 6.18 -1.60
C CYS A 83 2.50 7.53 -1.88
N SER A 84 2.72 7.86 -3.16
CA SER A 84 3.51 9.00 -3.57
C SER A 84 2.81 9.87 -4.61
N ASN A 85 2.93 11.19 -4.43
CA ASN A 85 2.70 12.17 -5.49
C ASN A 85 4.03 12.49 -6.17
N CYS A 86 4.13 12.23 -7.47
CA CYS A 86 5.32 12.50 -8.28
C CYS A 86 5.24 13.82 -9.05
N GLU A 87 4.15 14.58 -8.88
CA GLU A 87 3.82 15.77 -9.65
C GLU A 87 4.07 15.53 -11.16
N ALA A 88 4.67 16.48 -11.85
CA ALA A 88 5.02 16.38 -13.26
C ALA A 88 6.34 15.63 -13.52
N PHE A 89 7.01 15.04 -12.52
CA PHE A 89 8.35 14.45 -12.68
C PHE A 89 8.38 13.33 -13.73
N GLN A 90 7.50 12.34 -13.57
CA GLN A 90 7.40 11.22 -14.51
C GLN A 90 6.73 11.65 -15.82
N ALA A 91 5.70 12.49 -15.74
CA ALA A 91 5.00 13.01 -16.92
C ALA A 91 5.94 13.76 -17.88
N ARG A 92 6.89 14.54 -17.36
CA ARG A 92 7.92 15.22 -18.17
C ARG A 92 8.82 14.24 -18.91
N ARG A 93 9.16 13.09 -18.30
CA ARG A 93 9.99 12.05 -18.93
C ARG A 93 9.23 11.28 -20.02
N MET A 94 7.96 10.98 -19.77
CA MET A 94 7.10 10.24 -20.71
C MET A 94 6.42 11.14 -21.75
N GLN A 95 6.51 12.47 -21.60
CA GLN A 95 5.79 13.44 -22.41
C GLN A 95 4.26 13.32 -22.32
N ALA A 96 3.75 12.84 -21.16
CA ALA A 96 2.33 12.64 -20.89
C ALA A 96 1.64 13.98 -20.60
N ARG A 97 0.58 14.28 -21.36
CA ARG A 97 -0.11 15.58 -21.33
C ARG A 97 -1.61 15.42 -21.41
N PHE A 98 -2.33 16.42 -20.91
CA PHE A 98 -3.76 16.61 -21.13
C PHE A 98 -4.01 17.96 -21.80
N LYS A 99 -5.19 18.12 -22.42
CA LYS A 99 -5.67 19.42 -22.90
C LYS A 99 -6.48 20.09 -21.81
N ASN A 100 -6.07 21.30 -21.41
CA ASN A 100 -6.81 22.10 -20.45
C ASN A 100 -8.07 22.72 -21.08
N ALA A 101 -8.88 23.42 -20.28
CA ALA A 101 -10.11 24.08 -20.73
C ALA A 101 -9.88 25.13 -21.83
N GLN A 102 -8.68 25.69 -21.93
CA GLN A 102 -8.27 26.65 -22.96
C GLN A 102 -7.65 25.97 -24.20
N GLY A 103 -7.67 24.64 -24.28
CA GLY A 103 -7.14 23.85 -25.40
C GLY A 103 -5.61 23.75 -25.45
N LYS A 104 -4.90 24.23 -24.42
CA LYS A 104 -3.45 24.15 -24.31
C LYS A 104 -3.05 22.80 -23.72
N ASN A 105 -1.98 22.22 -24.24
CA ASN A 105 -1.38 21.02 -23.67
C ASN A 105 -0.60 21.35 -22.40
N GLU A 106 -0.89 20.64 -21.32
CA GLU A 106 -0.19 20.73 -20.03
C GLU A 106 0.22 19.33 -19.54
N LEU A 107 1.27 19.26 -18.72
CA LEU A 107 1.69 17.98 -18.14
C LEU A 107 0.67 17.53 -17.09
N VAL A 108 0.35 16.24 -17.10
CA VAL A 108 -0.40 15.61 -16.01
C VAL A 108 0.48 15.46 -14.76
N HIS A 109 -0.14 15.32 -13.61
CA HIS A 109 0.54 14.79 -12.42
C HIS A 109 0.30 13.29 -12.32
N THR A 110 1.31 12.57 -11.84
CA THR A 110 1.23 11.11 -11.64
C THR A 110 1.39 10.75 -10.19
N LEU A 111 0.62 9.74 -9.77
CA LEU A 111 0.66 9.18 -8.44
C LEU A 111 0.70 7.66 -8.52
N ASN A 112 1.32 7.05 -7.52
CA ASN A 112 1.34 5.60 -7.36
C ASN A 112 1.30 5.24 -5.88
N GLY A 113 0.67 4.10 -5.57
CA GLY A 113 0.51 3.64 -4.21
C GLY A 113 0.23 2.15 -4.14
N SER A 114 0.81 1.48 -3.15
CA SER A 114 0.56 0.05 -2.94
C SER A 114 -0.79 -0.17 -2.24
N GLY A 115 -1.63 -1.08 -2.71
CA GLY A 115 -2.94 -1.38 -2.12
C GLY A 115 -3.22 -2.87 -1.87
N LEU A 116 -2.27 -3.71 -1.47
CA LEU A 116 -1.02 -3.49 -0.73
C LEU A 116 0.10 -4.38 -1.32
N ALA A 117 1.29 -4.39 -0.69
CA ALA A 117 2.25 -5.46 -0.91
C ALA A 117 1.70 -6.79 -0.34
N VAL A 118 1.32 -7.72 -1.21
CA VAL A 118 0.53 -8.91 -0.84
C VAL A 118 1.30 -9.82 0.11
N GLY A 119 2.59 -10.06 -0.17
CA GLY A 119 3.44 -10.91 0.70
C GLY A 119 3.59 -10.36 2.13
N ARG A 120 3.76 -9.03 2.28
CA ARG A 120 3.82 -8.39 3.60
C ARG A 120 2.47 -8.42 4.31
N THR A 121 1.38 -8.26 3.55
CA THR A 121 0.01 -8.38 4.07
C THR A 121 -0.26 -9.78 4.59
N LEU A 122 0.19 -10.83 3.89
CA LEU A 122 0.08 -12.21 4.35
C LEU A 122 0.81 -12.41 5.69
N VAL A 123 2.04 -11.91 5.83
CA VAL A 123 2.77 -11.97 7.12
C VAL A 123 1.97 -11.29 8.23
N ALA A 124 1.46 -10.09 7.97
CA ALA A 124 0.67 -9.35 8.95
C ALA A 124 -0.61 -10.08 9.36
N VAL A 125 -1.33 -10.70 8.41
CA VAL A 125 -2.52 -11.51 8.69
C VAL A 125 -2.16 -12.72 9.55
N LEU A 126 -1.12 -13.47 9.17
CA LEU A 126 -0.68 -14.66 9.92
C LEU A 126 -0.27 -14.31 11.35
N GLU A 127 0.49 -13.23 11.55
CA GLU A 127 0.95 -12.87 12.90
C GLU A 127 -0.15 -12.26 13.78
N ASN A 128 -1.02 -11.40 13.23
CA ASN A 128 -2.02 -10.69 14.04
C ASN A 128 -3.27 -11.53 14.32
N HIS A 129 -3.56 -12.56 13.50
CA HIS A 129 -4.74 -13.41 13.66
C HIS A 129 -4.43 -14.82 14.19
N GLN A 130 -3.19 -15.06 14.65
CA GLN A 130 -2.81 -16.34 15.25
C GLN A 130 -3.55 -16.63 16.56
N GLN A 131 -3.83 -17.91 16.78
CA GLN A 131 -4.48 -18.41 17.98
C GLN A 131 -3.47 -19.20 18.84
N ALA A 132 -3.81 -19.43 20.12
CA ALA A 132 -2.94 -20.16 21.04
C ALA A 132 -2.66 -21.61 20.63
N ASP A 133 -3.56 -22.21 19.84
CA ASP A 133 -3.43 -23.56 19.27
C ASP A 133 -2.61 -23.60 17.97
N GLY A 134 -2.08 -22.46 17.50
CA GLY A 134 -1.31 -22.34 16.27
C GLY A 134 -2.15 -22.20 15.00
N SER A 135 -3.49 -22.25 15.10
CA SER A 135 -4.38 -21.93 13.98
C SER A 135 -4.43 -20.42 13.71
N ILE A 136 -4.87 -20.05 12.51
CA ILE A 136 -5.03 -18.64 12.11
C ILE A 136 -6.50 -18.37 11.81
N LEU A 137 -7.08 -17.36 12.47
CA LEU A 137 -8.40 -16.88 12.09
C LEU A 137 -8.33 -16.10 10.77
N ILE A 138 -9.27 -16.37 9.87
CA ILE A 138 -9.36 -15.65 8.60
C ILE A 138 -10.20 -14.38 8.81
N PRO A 139 -9.65 -13.19 8.50
CA PRO A 139 -10.40 -11.94 8.54
C PRO A 139 -11.72 -12.05 7.78
N ALA A 140 -12.79 -11.49 8.32
CA ALA A 140 -14.14 -11.64 7.74
C ALA A 140 -14.20 -11.23 6.27
N ALA A 141 -13.46 -10.19 5.88
CA ALA A 141 -13.37 -9.70 4.50
C ALA A 141 -12.77 -10.71 3.50
N LEU A 142 -11.98 -11.69 3.96
CA LEU A 142 -11.34 -12.69 3.10
C LEU A 142 -12.16 -13.97 2.95
N ARG A 143 -13.06 -14.29 3.89
CA ARG A 143 -13.83 -15.55 3.89
C ARG A 143 -14.59 -15.81 2.58
N PRO A 144 -15.27 -14.82 1.94
CA PRO A 144 -15.93 -15.04 0.66
C PRO A 144 -14.97 -15.44 -0.47
N TYR A 145 -13.71 -15.02 -0.41
CA TYR A 145 -12.66 -15.37 -1.37
C TYR A 145 -12.00 -16.71 -1.06
N MET A 146 -12.25 -17.27 0.12
CA MET A 146 -11.72 -18.55 0.59
C MET A 146 -12.81 -19.62 0.73
N GLY A 147 -13.92 -19.49 0.00
CA GLY A 147 -15.00 -20.49 0.01
C GLY A 147 -15.75 -20.59 1.36
N GLY A 148 -15.73 -19.53 2.16
CA GLY A 148 -16.37 -19.50 3.48
C GLY A 148 -15.53 -20.08 4.61
N VAL A 149 -14.30 -20.49 4.35
CA VAL A 149 -13.39 -20.99 5.40
C VAL A 149 -13.09 -19.85 6.39
N GLU A 150 -13.21 -20.14 7.69
CA GLU A 150 -13.04 -19.15 8.77
C GLU A 150 -11.71 -19.28 9.51
N ARG A 151 -11.04 -20.42 9.36
CA ARG A 151 -9.81 -20.76 10.07
C ARG A 151 -8.88 -21.59 9.20
N ILE A 152 -7.58 -21.31 9.28
CA ILE A 152 -6.52 -22.18 8.78
C ILE A 152 -6.01 -22.98 9.98
N GLU A 153 -6.14 -24.31 9.92
CA GLU A 153 -5.71 -25.20 11.00
C GLU A 153 -4.18 -25.23 11.14
N ALA A 154 -3.69 -25.51 12.35
CA ALA A 154 -2.27 -25.71 12.59
C ALA A 154 -1.77 -26.94 11.81
N PRO A 155 -0.54 -26.93 11.28
CA PRO A 155 0.07 -28.13 10.72
C PRO A 155 0.11 -29.24 11.79
N LEU A 156 -0.24 -30.47 11.40
CA LEU A 156 -0.10 -31.66 12.23
C LEU A 156 1.36 -31.90 12.64
#